data_AF-A0A4Y2F4B6-F1
#
_entry.id   AF-A0A4Y2F4B6-F1
#
_cell.length_a   1.000
_cell.length_b   1.000
_cell.length_c   1.000
_cell.angle_alpha   90.00
_cell.angle_beta   90.00
_cell.angle_gamma   90.00
#
_symmetry.space_group_name_H-M   'P 1'
#
loop_
_entity.id
_entity.type
_entity.pdbx_description
1 polymer ?
#
loop_
_entity_poly.entity_id
_entity_poly.type
_entity_poly.pdbx_seq_one_letter_code
_entity_poly.pdbx_strand_id
1 'polypeptide(L)'
;MLHLSDAQVPDAYLCTARKLDPHEAYIVKYDPDISVKTAHHMLLFGCKDIINQNHLYPTHWNCAHGDLCSRMTIMYGWAKNAPPMELPQDVGFLIGGNSSIHYLVLQIHYANPLPEGSTDNSGLKLHLTTQRQRYITGIRLLLADTARIPPRTPSEYFDYI
;
A
#
# COMPACT_ATOMS: atom_id res chain seq x y z
N MET A 1 -9.15 -6.65 -13.90
CA MET A 1 -8.70 -8.02 -14.21
C MET A 1 -7.23 -7.91 -14.58
N LEU A 2 -6.33 -8.39 -13.72
CA LEU A 2 -4.89 -8.32 -13.95
C LEU A 2 -4.53 -9.43 -14.97
N HIS A 3 -4.26 -9.07 -16.23
CA HIS A 3 -3.58 -9.96 -17.18
C HIS A 3 -2.08 -9.80 -16.99
N LEU A 4 -1.45 -10.77 -16.34
CA LEU A 4 -0.11 -10.64 -15.76
C LEU A 4 0.92 -11.51 -16.48
N SER A 5 1.51 -10.98 -17.55
CA SER A 5 2.85 -11.41 -17.95
C SER A 5 3.88 -11.14 -16.86
N ASP A 6 3.60 -10.17 -15.98
CA ASP A 6 4.63 -9.55 -15.12
C ASP A 6 4.78 -10.20 -13.73
N ALA A 7 3.85 -11.09 -13.34
CA ALA A 7 3.95 -11.92 -12.14
C ALA A 7 4.40 -13.36 -12.45
N GLN A 8 5.09 -13.55 -13.57
CA GLN A 8 5.63 -14.86 -13.99
C GLN A 8 7.03 -15.14 -13.45
N VAL A 9 7.66 -14.14 -12.82
CA VAL A 9 8.95 -14.29 -12.14
C VAL A 9 8.75 -14.30 -10.61
N PRO A 10 9.58 -15.02 -9.84
CA PRO A 10 9.59 -14.94 -8.39
C PRO A 10 9.85 -13.50 -7.90
N ASP A 11 9.34 -13.20 -6.71
CA ASP A 11 9.49 -11.90 -6.03
C ASP A 11 9.03 -10.69 -6.86
N ALA A 12 7.91 -10.84 -7.58
CA ALA A 12 7.33 -9.76 -8.37
C ALA A 12 6.54 -8.78 -7.49
N TYR A 13 6.70 -7.48 -7.74
CA TYR A 13 5.93 -6.41 -7.09
C TYR A 13 5.10 -5.70 -8.14
N LEU A 14 3.77 -5.81 -8.01
CA LEU A 14 2.84 -5.16 -8.91
C LEU A 14 2.05 -4.10 -8.17
N CYS A 15 1.86 -2.97 -8.83
CA CYS A 15 1.08 -1.87 -8.30
C CYS A 15 -0.10 -1.52 -9.20
N THR A 16 -1.16 -0.97 -8.60
CA THR A 16 -2.27 -0.31 -9.29
C THR A 16 -2.70 0.92 -8.48
N ALA A 17 -3.17 1.97 -9.17
CA ALA A 17 -3.60 3.21 -8.54
C ALA A 17 -5.12 3.44 -8.66
N ARG A 18 -5.69 4.16 -7.70
CA ARG A 18 -7.07 4.65 -7.72
C ARG A 18 -7.08 6.13 -7.39
N LYS A 19 -7.76 6.92 -8.21
CA LYS A 19 -8.10 8.31 -7.88
C LYS A 19 -9.26 8.31 -6.89
N LEU A 20 -9.16 9.16 -5.88
CA LEU A 20 -10.21 9.34 -4.88
C LEU A 20 -11.26 10.35 -5.35
N ASP A 21 -12.43 10.28 -4.73
CA ASP A 21 -13.43 11.34 -4.80
C ASP A 21 -12.82 12.66 -4.24
N PRO A 22 -13.12 13.82 -4.85
CA PRO A 22 -12.58 15.09 -4.37
C PRO A 22 -13.08 15.50 -2.97
N HIS A 23 -14.18 14.93 -2.48
CA HIS A 23 -14.69 15.24 -1.14
C HIS A 23 -13.88 14.55 -0.04
N GLU A 24 -13.95 15.12 1.15
CA GLU A 24 -13.32 14.56 2.33
C GLU A 24 -13.99 13.24 2.75
N ALA A 25 -13.17 12.22 3.03
CA ALA A 25 -13.61 10.96 3.61
C ALA A 25 -12.57 10.40 4.58
N TYR A 26 -12.99 9.41 5.35
CA TYR A 26 -12.18 8.77 6.39
C TYR A 26 -12.17 7.26 6.18
N ILE A 27 -10.99 6.67 6.03
CA ILE A 27 -10.84 5.21 6.10
C ILE A 27 -10.91 4.80 7.56
N VAL A 28 -11.82 3.87 7.88
CA VAL A 28 -12.04 3.37 9.25
C VAL A 28 -11.73 1.88 9.40
N LYS A 29 -11.65 1.13 8.29
CA LYS A 29 -11.29 -0.29 8.28
C LYS A 29 -10.60 -0.67 6.97
N TYR A 30 -9.58 -1.52 7.10
CA TYR A 30 -8.87 -2.18 6.01
C TYR A 30 -9.22 -3.67 6.01
N ASP A 31 -9.89 -4.14 4.97
CA ASP A 31 -10.36 -5.52 4.83
C ASP A 31 -9.68 -6.22 3.63
N PRO A 32 -8.72 -7.13 3.86
CA PRO A 32 -8.03 -7.85 2.79
C PRO A 32 -8.98 -8.76 2.02
N ASP A 33 -8.99 -8.63 0.69
CA ASP A 33 -9.74 -9.51 -0.22
C ASP A 33 -8.75 -10.29 -1.07
N ILE A 34 -8.61 -11.60 -0.84
CA ILE A 34 -7.56 -12.42 -1.46
C ILE A 34 -8.19 -13.45 -2.38
N SER A 35 -7.88 -13.38 -3.68
CA SER A 35 -8.37 -14.35 -4.66
C SER A 35 -7.49 -15.59 -4.79
N VAL A 36 -6.16 -15.41 -4.69
CA VAL A 36 -5.18 -16.49 -4.85
C VAL A 36 -4.18 -16.44 -3.69
N LYS A 37 -3.84 -17.59 -3.12
CA LYS A 37 -2.91 -17.69 -1.96
C LYS A 37 -1.43 -17.35 -2.30
N THR A 38 -1.18 -16.69 -3.42
CA THR A 38 0.13 -16.30 -3.94
C THR A 38 0.58 -14.92 -3.48
N ALA A 39 -0.35 -14.01 -3.18
CA ALA A 39 -0.02 -12.74 -2.52
C ALA A 39 0.69 -13.02 -1.19
N HIS A 40 1.92 -12.51 -1.07
CA HIS A 40 2.76 -12.68 0.11
C HIS A 40 2.52 -11.56 1.13
N HIS A 41 2.46 -10.33 0.65
CA HIS A 41 2.04 -9.16 1.43
C HIS A 41 1.47 -8.08 0.52
N MET A 42 0.75 -7.12 1.11
CA MET A 42 0.22 -5.94 0.41
C MET A 42 0.55 -4.68 1.20
N LEU A 43 0.83 -3.60 0.49
CA LEU A 43 1.01 -2.27 1.07
C LEU A 43 0.06 -1.29 0.38
N LEU A 44 -0.58 -0.42 1.17
CA LEU A 44 -1.39 0.68 0.66
C LEU A 44 -0.69 2.00 0.96
N PHE A 45 -0.57 2.83 -0.07
CA PHE A 45 0.00 4.16 0.01
C PHE A 45 -1.04 5.21 -0.39
N GLY A 46 -1.02 6.33 0.31
CA GLY A 46 -1.72 7.56 -0.04
C GLY A 46 -0.77 8.53 -0.73
N CYS A 47 -1.24 9.15 -1.81
CA CYS A 47 -0.41 9.96 -2.69
C CYS A 47 -1.11 11.28 -3.03
N LYS A 48 -0.35 12.37 -3.19
CA LYS A 48 -0.90 13.64 -3.69
C LYS A 48 -1.18 13.57 -5.19
N ASP A 49 -0.26 12.98 -5.92
CA ASP A 49 -0.37 12.73 -7.36
C ASP A 49 0.49 11.53 -7.76
N ILE A 50 0.09 10.85 -8.83
CA ILE A 50 0.78 9.66 -9.37
C ILE A 50 1.71 10.02 -10.52
N ILE A 51 2.76 9.23 -10.71
CA ILE A 51 3.80 9.49 -11.72
C ILE A 51 3.26 9.40 -13.15
N ASN A 52 2.32 8.49 -13.38
CA ASN A 52 1.73 8.26 -14.69
C ASN A 52 0.24 7.92 -14.54
N GLN A 53 -0.63 8.62 -15.28
CA GLN A 53 -2.08 8.35 -15.25
C GLN A 53 -2.44 6.98 -15.83
N ASN A 54 -1.57 6.39 -16.66
CA ASN A 54 -1.71 5.01 -17.14
C ASN A 54 -1.54 3.96 -16.04
N HIS A 55 -1.21 4.35 -14.81
CA HIS A 55 -1.14 3.46 -13.64
C HIS A 55 -2.49 3.30 -12.91
N LEU A 56 -3.52 4.05 -13.32
CA LEU A 56 -4.86 3.93 -12.75
C LEU A 56 -5.51 2.60 -13.14
N TYR A 57 -6.11 1.91 -12.16
CA TYR A 57 -6.94 0.73 -12.39
C TYR A 57 -7.91 0.96 -13.56
N PRO A 58 -8.05 0.01 -14.51
CA PRO A 58 -7.71 -1.42 -14.39
C PRO A 58 -6.28 -1.81 -14.74
N THR A 59 -5.38 -0.85 -15.01
CA THR A 59 -3.99 -1.15 -15.33
C THR A 59 -3.15 -1.44 -14.08
N HIS A 60 -1.96 -1.96 -14.31
CA HIS A 60 -0.95 -2.22 -13.30
C HIS A 60 0.45 -2.01 -13.88
N TRP A 61 1.46 -1.95 -13.02
CA TRP A 61 2.86 -1.87 -13.43
C TRP A 61 3.77 -2.58 -12.43
N ASN A 62 4.97 -2.97 -12.88
CA ASN A 62 6.02 -3.43 -11.98
C ASN A 62 6.57 -2.24 -11.18
N CYS A 63 6.50 -2.35 -9.86
CA CYS A 63 6.86 -1.29 -8.92
C CYS A 63 7.85 -1.77 -7.86
N ALA A 64 8.69 -2.77 -8.18
CA ALA A 64 9.70 -3.30 -7.27
C ALA A 64 10.72 -2.23 -6.86
N HIS A 65 11.06 -1.32 -7.78
CA HIS A 65 12.07 -0.29 -7.56
C HIS A 65 11.56 1.06 -8.07
N GLY A 66 11.59 2.06 -7.20
CA GLY A 66 11.31 3.46 -7.54
C GLY A 66 10.25 4.10 -6.67
N ASP A 67 10.18 5.43 -6.77
CA ASP A 67 9.11 6.19 -6.14
C ASP A 67 7.78 5.78 -6.75
N LEU A 68 6.76 5.56 -5.91
CA LEU A 68 5.42 5.23 -6.39
C LEU A 68 4.67 6.49 -6.84
N CYS A 69 4.87 7.59 -6.13
CA CYS A 69 4.06 8.80 -6.25
C CYS A 69 4.61 9.97 -5.44
N SER A 70 4.06 11.17 -5.66
CA SER A 70 4.42 12.38 -4.90
C SER A 70 3.75 12.42 -3.52
N ARG A 71 4.48 12.90 -2.51
CA ARG A 71 4.04 12.99 -1.09
C ARG A 71 3.45 11.67 -0.57
N MET A 72 4.10 10.57 -0.92
CA MET A 72 3.71 9.23 -0.53
C MET A 72 3.64 9.10 0.99
N THR A 73 2.55 8.52 1.48
CA THR A 73 2.36 8.16 2.88
C THR A 73 1.95 6.69 2.91
N ILE A 74 2.71 5.83 3.59
CA ILE A 74 2.22 4.46 3.86
C ILE A 74 0.95 4.59 4.71
N MET A 75 -0.06 3.76 4.45
CA MET A 75 -1.35 3.84 5.17
C MET A 75 -1.68 2.53 5.86
N TYR A 76 -1.30 1.41 5.25
CA TYR A 76 -1.60 0.08 5.73
C TYR A 76 -0.62 -0.94 5.15
N GLY A 77 -0.29 -1.95 5.95
CA GLY A 77 0.45 -3.12 5.51
C GLY A 77 -0.27 -4.39 5.95
N TRP A 78 -0.38 -5.35 5.05
CA TRP A 78 -0.95 -6.67 5.30
C TRP A 78 0.09 -7.74 5.03
N ALA A 79 0.24 -8.66 5.98
CA ALA A 79 1.01 -9.89 5.79
C ALA A 79 0.06 -11.09 5.66
N LYS A 80 0.53 -12.14 4.97
CA LYS A 80 -0.27 -13.35 4.72
C LYS A 80 -0.98 -13.86 5.98
N ASN A 81 -2.30 -14.03 5.85
CA ASN A 81 -3.22 -14.48 6.92
C ASN A 81 -3.48 -13.49 8.06
N ALA A 82 -3.04 -12.24 7.96
CA ALA A 82 -3.44 -11.22 8.93
C ALA A 82 -4.95 -10.91 8.79
N PRO A 83 -5.68 -10.74 9.92
CA PRO A 83 -7.11 -10.39 9.89
C PRO A 83 -7.32 -8.96 9.39
N PRO A 84 -8.57 -8.57 9.07
CA PRO A 84 -8.93 -7.18 8.83
C PRO A 84 -8.52 -6.28 10.01
N MET A 85 -8.10 -5.07 9.69
CA MET A 85 -7.73 -4.07 10.68
C MET A 85 -8.84 -3.01 10.77
N GLU A 86 -9.54 -2.99 11.90
CA GLU A 86 -10.42 -1.89 12.29
C GLU A 86 -9.60 -0.85 13.04
N LEU A 87 -9.75 0.42 12.65
CA LEU A 87 -9.19 1.50 13.45
C LEU A 87 -9.99 1.63 14.76
N PRO A 88 -9.37 2.15 15.84
CA PRO A 88 -10.08 2.39 17.08
C PRO A 88 -11.31 3.28 16.86
N GLN A 89 -12.26 3.21 17.79
CA GLN A 89 -13.46 4.03 17.73
C GLN A 89 -13.13 5.52 17.58
N ASP A 90 -13.88 6.21 16.71
CA ASP A 90 -13.73 7.63 16.35
C ASP A 90 -12.37 8.01 15.75
N VAL A 91 -11.58 7.05 15.27
CA VAL A 91 -10.33 7.25 14.54
C VAL A 91 -10.53 6.97 13.05
N GLY A 92 -10.03 7.86 12.19
CA GLY A 92 -10.00 7.61 10.75
C GLY A 92 -8.79 8.19 10.05
N PHE A 93 -8.39 7.55 8.95
CA PHE A 93 -7.37 8.07 8.06
C PHE A 93 -8.00 9.05 7.07
N LEU A 94 -7.67 10.33 7.20
CA LEU A 94 -8.22 11.40 6.37
C LEU A 94 -7.72 11.30 4.92
N ILE A 95 -8.64 11.29 3.96
CA ILE A 95 -8.36 11.25 2.51
C ILE A 95 -9.26 12.22 1.74
N GLY A 96 -8.87 12.56 0.51
CA GLY A 96 -9.61 13.49 -0.35
C GLY A 96 -9.64 14.93 0.21
N GLY A 97 -10.54 15.76 -0.29
CA GLY A 97 -10.74 17.13 0.19
C GLY A 97 -9.46 17.98 0.21
N ASN A 98 -9.18 18.56 1.37
CA ASN A 98 -7.95 19.36 1.59
C ASN A 98 -6.75 18.52 2.06
N SER A 99 -6.87 17.20 2.10
CA SER A 99 -5.75 16.32 2.50
C SER A 99 -4.64 16.29 1.45
N SER A 100 -3.52 15.65 1.82
CA SER A 100 -2.44 15.33 0.88
C SER A 100 -2.66 14.04 0.11
N ILE A 101 -3.80 13.35 0.29
CA ILE A 101 -4.06 12.02 -0.26
C ILE A 101 -5.24 12.10 -1.24
N HIS A 102 -4.91 12.14 -2.52
CA HIS A 102 -5.86 12.20 -3.65
C HIS A 102 -5.87 10.93 -4.50
N TYR A 103 -4.83 10.10 -4.32
CA TYR A 103 -4.72 8.81 -4.96
C TYR A 103 -4.32 7.76 -3.93
N LEU A 104 -4.79 6.55 -4.14
CA LEU A 104 -4.35 5.37 -3.42
C LEU A 104 -3.54 4.50 -4.38
N VAL A 105 -2.38 4.02 -3.94
CA VAL A 105 -1.56 3.05 -4.67
C VAL A 105 -1.50 1.78 -3.84
N LEU A 106 -2.01 0.68 -4.40
CA LEU A 106 -1.90 -0.65 -3.82
C LEU A 106 -0.70 -1.34 -4.45
N GLN A 107 0.25 -1.79 -3.63
CA GLN A 107 1.34 -2.68 -4.01
C GLN A 107 1.05 -4.09 -3.50
N ILE A 108 1.21 -5.09 -4.35
CA ILE A 108 1.11 -6.51 -4.01
C ILE A 108 2.43 -7.17 -4.34
N HIS A 109 3.00 -7.85 -3.36
CA HIS A 109 4.17 -8.69 -3.54
C HIS A 109 3.76 -10.15 -3.75
N TYR A 110 4.23 -10.75 -4.84
CA TYR A 110 4.07 -12.16 -5.17
C TYR A 110 5.40 -12.88 -5.00
N ALA A 111 5.53 -13.64 -3.91
CA ALA A 111 6.74 -14.43 -3.66
C ALA A 111 6.93 -15.56 -4.68
N ASN A 112 5.81 -16.13 -5.16
CA ASN A 112 5.82 -17.18 -6.18
C ASN A 112 5.11 -16.70 -7.45
N PRO A 113 5.56 -17.15 -8.63
CA PRO A 113 4.86 -16.88 -9.87
C PRO A 113 3.40 -17.29 -9.80
N LEU A 114 2.54 -16.53 -10.47
CA LEU A 114 1.18 -16.96 -10.70
C LEU A 114 1.15 -18.16 -11.65
N PRO A 115 0.27 -19.16 -11.42
CA PRO A 115 0.08 -20.24 -12.37
C PRO A 115 -0.23 -19.71 -13.78
N GLU A 116 0.29 -20.37 -14.80
CA GLU A 116 0.04 -20.00 -16.19
C GLU A 116 -1.48 -19.95 -16.49
N GLY A 117 -1.92 -18.89 -17.17
CA GLY A 117 -3.34 -18.68 -17.50
C GLY A 117 -4.23 -18.28 -16.31
N SER A 118 -3.70 -18.14 -15.10
CA SER A 118 -4.46 -17.65 -13.95
C SER A 118 -4.57 -16.13 -13.93
N THR A 119 -5.55 -15.61 -13.20
CA THR A 119 -5.69 -14.19 -12.90
C THR A 119 -5.74 -14.01 -11.39
N ASP A 120 -5.25 -12.86 -10.92
CA ASP A 120 -5.40 -12.45 -9.54
C ASP A 120 -6.24 -11.16 -9.47
N ASN A 121 -7.12 -11.11 -8.49
CA ASN A 121 -7.95 -9.96 -8.13
C ASN A 121 -7.81 -9.66 -6.63
N SER A 122 -6.69 -10.04 -6.03
CA SER A 122 -6.41 -9.75 -4.63
C SER A 122 -6.26 -8.24 -4.44
N GLY A 123 -6.62 -7.75 -3.26
CA GLY A 123 -6.52 -6.35 -2.90
C GLY A 123 -7.15 -6.03 -1.55
N LEU A 124 -7.67 -4.81 -1.44
CA LEU A 124 -8.23 -4.29 -0.19
C LEU A 124 -9.64 -3.73 -0.44
N LYS A 125 -10.58 -4.11 0.41
CA LYS A 125 -11.83 -3.38 0.63
C LYS A 125 -11.60 -2.34 1.71
N LEU A 126 -11.82 -1.08 1.37
CA LEU A 126 -11.71 0.03 2.31
C LEU A 126 -13.11 0.43 2.76
N HIS A 127 -13.34 0.46 4.05
CA HIS A 127 -14.58 1.00 4.60
C HIS A 127 -14.38 2.49 4.86
N LEU A 128 -15.19 3.30 4.18
CA LEU A 128 -15.13 4.75 4.24
C LEU A 128 -16.35 5.30 4.98
N THR A 129 -16.17 6.44 5.63
CA THR A 129 -17.26 7.27 6.14
C THR A 129 -17.01 8.73 5.76
N THR A 130 -18.09 9.47 5.52
CA THR A 130 -18.06 10.94 5.39
C THR A 130 -18.33 11.65 6.72
N GLN A 131 -18.66 10.90 7.78
CA GLN A 131 -18.76 11.45 9.12
C GLN A 131 -17.36 11.77 9.64
N ARG A 132 -17.16 13.03 10.03
CA ARG A 132 -15.90 13.50 10.58
C ARG A 132 -15.52 12.71 11.84
N GLN A 133 -14.33 12.13 11.82
CA GLN A 133 -13.79 11.39 12.97
C GLN A 133 -13.22 12.37 14.01
N ARG A 134 -13.32 11.99 15.30
CA ARG A 134 -12.79 12.79 16.40
C ARG A 134 -11.27 12.84 16.37
N TYR A 135 -10.64 11.75 15.95
CA TYR A 135 -9.19 11.58 15.87
C TYR A 135 -8.77 11.22 14.46
N ILE A 136 -7.67 11.81 14.00
CA ILE A 136 -7.11 11.55 12.67
C ILE A 136 -5.87 10.68 12.81
N THR A 137 -5.82 9.58 12.07
CA THR A 137 -4.62 8.75 11.98
C THR A 137 -3.47 9.52 11.33
N GLY A 138 -2.28 9.43 11.92
CA GLY A 138 -1.04 9.91 11.33
C GLY A 138 0.06 8.87 11.48
N ILE A 139 1.05 8.93 10.60
CA ILE A 139 2.23 8.08 10.67
C ILE A 139 3.45 8.95 10.95
N ARG A 140 4.19 8.60 12.00
CA ARG A 140 5.49 9.17 12.30
C ARG A 140 6.57 8.18 11.85
N LEU A 141 7.19 8.46 10.71
CA LEU A 141 8.31 7.67 10.21
C LEU A 141 9.58 8.03 10.98
N LEU A 142 10.24 7.02 11.55
CA LEU A 142 11.58 7.14 12.13
C LEU A 142 12.56 6.46 11.16
N LEU A 143 13.60 7.18 10.76
CA LEU A 143 14.56 6.73 9.76
C LEU A 143 15.98 6.95 10.26
N ALA A 144 16.83 5.92 10.18
CA ALA A 144 18.26 6.02 10.37
C ALA A 144 18.94 5.97 8.99
N ASP A 145 19.09 7.14 8.36
CA ASP A 145 19.56 7.28 6.97
C ASP A 145 21.08 7.19 6.81
N THR A 146 21.82 7.35 7.91
CA THR A 146 23.30 7.34 7.95
C THR A 146 23.88 6.10 8.62
N ALA A 147 23.02 5.13 8.96
CA ALA A 147 23.37 3.83 9.50
C ALA A 147 24.40 3.08 8.62
N ARG A 148 25.40 2.44 9.24
CA ARG A 148 26.40 1.60 8.55
C ARG A 148 26.61 0.29 9.28
N ILE A 149 26.66 -0.82 8.54
CA ILE A 149 27.01 -2.15 9.05
C ILE A 149 28.32 -2.58 8.39
N PRO A 150 29.47 -2.50 9.08
CA PRO A 150 30.73 -2.96 8.51
C PRO A 150 30.74 -4.49 8.34
N PRO A 151 31.44 -5.04 7.32
CA PRO A 151 31.56 -6.48 7.15
C PRO A 151 32.12 -7.17 8.40
N ARG A 152 31.59 -8.35 8.72
CA ARG A 152 32.02 -9.19 9.87
C ARG A 152 31.79 -8.55 11.24
N THR A 153 30.92 -7.55 11.34
CA THR A 153 30.51 -6.99 12.64
C THR A 153 29.39 -7.85 13.24
N PRO A 154 29.54 -8.34 14.49
CA PRO A 154 28.58 -9.26 15.09
C PRO A 154 27.25 -8.61 15.51
N SER A 155 27.27 -7.32 15.86
CA SER A 155 26.09 -6.55 16.24
C SER A 155 26.33 -5.05 16.05
N GLU A 156 25.31 -4.33 15.60
CA GLU A 156 25.28 -2.87 15.48
C GLU A 156 23.91 -2.37 15.95
N TYR A 157 23.85 -1.17 16.52
CA TYR A 157 22.61 -0.53 16.97
C TYR A 157 22.37 0.73 16.14
N PHE A 158 21.14 0.92 15.68
CA PHE A 158 20.72 2.13 14.98
C PHE A 158 19.69 2.86 15.80
N ASP A 159 20.15 3.93 16.45
CA ASP A 159 19.29 4.84 17.18
C ASP A 159 18.81 5.95 16.25
N TYR A 160 17.56 6.36 16.46
CA TYR A 160 16.96 7.49 15.77
C TYR A 160 17.16 8.73 16.65
N ILE A 161 17.88 9.75 16.15
CA ILE A 161 17.99 11.07 16.80
C ILE A 161 16.80 11.94 16.38
#